data_AF-A0A7C5PY00-F1
#
_entry.id   AF-A0A7C5PY00-F1
#
_cell.length_a   1.000
_cell.length_b   1.000
_cell.length_c   1.000
_cell.angle_alpha   90.00
_cell.angle_beta   90.00
_cell.angle_gamma   90.00
#
_symmetry.space_group_name_H-M   'P 1'
#
loop_
_entity.id
_entity.type
_entity.pdbx_description
1 polymer ?
#
loop_
_entity_poly.entity_id
_entity_poly.type
_entity_poly.pdbx_seq_one_letter_code
_entity_poly.pdbx_strand_id
1 'polypeptide(L)'
;MMNSLEFPQSTDPLQRALGLAKEGKVKAATELLEKALNQEPRPKNALSCARNLGFFLLQNGKELSFLKWLNNPGRVWREDPFLLLLQGKALFRLEDLKGAERAYQKVLRASDSLSSWKAQAKADLKSLEIASRQVQKAQDSLGRARFLIFGGVLTLLLGLGFLMIILRRMEIEGSKPAKSP
;
A
#
# COMPACT_ATOMS: atom_id res chain seq x y z
N MET A 1 5.89 53.03 -16.77
CA MET A 1 4.93 51.94 -17.00
C MET A 1 5.72 50.74 -17.48
N MET A 2 5.95 49.76 -16.59
CA MET A 2 6.70 48.54 -16.93
C MET A 2 5.81 47.64 -17.78
N ASN A 3 6.24 47.39 -19.02
CA ASN A 3 5.66 46.34 -19.86
C ASN A 3 5.77 45.00 -19.13
N SER A 4 4.63 44.46 -18.74
CA SER A 4 4.51 43.07 -18.32
C SER A 4 4.96 42.22 -19.51
N LEU A 5 6.14 41.61 -19.40
CA LEU A 5 6.59 40.57 -20.32
C LEU A 5 5.61 39.39 -20.20
N GLU A 6 4.54 39.42 -20.99
CA GLU A 6 3.68 38.26 -21.19
C GLU A 6 4.52 37.18 -21.86
N PHE A 7 5.08 36.28 -21.04
CA PHE A 7 5.66 35.06 -21.54
C PHE A 7 4.61 34.35 -22.39
N PRO A 8 4.91 33.99 -23.66
CA PRO A 8 3.94 33.31 -24.50
C PRO A 8 3.50 32.05 -23.76
N GLN A 9 2.22 31.98 -23.41
CA GLN A 9 1.61 30.81 -22.79
C GLN A 9 1.82 29.65 -23.75
N SER A 10 2.76 28.75 -23.44
CA SER A 10 3.02 27.57 -24.25
C SER A 10 1.72 26.80 -24.46
N THR A 11 1.37 26.46 -25.69
CA THR A 11 0.19 25.64 -25.98
C THR A 11 0.36 24.20 -25.52
N ASP A 12 1.58 23.80 -25.14
CA ASP A 12 1.88 22.47 -24.63
C ASP A 12 1.34 22.30 -23.19
N PRO A 13 0.34 21.42 -22.98
CA PRO A 13 -0.22 21.17 -21.65
C PRO A 13 0.83 20.70 -20.64
N LEU A 14 1.89 20.01 -21.08
CA LEU A 14 2.97 19.58 -20.19
C LEU A 14 3.75 20.77 -19.64
N GLN A 15 4.19 21.68 -20.51
CA GLN A 15 4.99 22.84 -20.08
C GLN A 15 4.20 23.73 -19.13
N ARG A 16 2.91 23.96 -19.43
CA ARG A 16 2.01 24.71 -18.54
C ARG A 16 1.81 24.03 -17.20
N ALA A 17 1.61 22.71 -17.18
CA ALA A 17 1.45 21.97 -15.93
C ALA A 17 2.72 22.03 -15.07
N LEU A 18 3.90 21.91 -15.68
CA LEU A 18 5.17 22.07 -14.98
C LEU A 18 5.34 23.49 -14.41
N GLY A 19 4.93 24.53 -15.15
CA GLY A 19 4.91 25.91 -14.66
C GLY A 19 4.00 26.07 -13.44
N LEU A 20 2.76 25.60 -13.52
CA LEU A 20 1.81 25.61 -12.40
C LEU A 20 2.35 24.87 -11.17
N ALA A 21 2.98 23.71 -11.37
CA ALA A 21 3.57 22.95 -10.27
C ALA A 21 4.73 23.71 -9.60
N LYS A 22 5.58 24.41 -10.38
CA LYS A 22 6.65 25.27 -9.84
C LYS A 22 6.11 26.43 -9.01
N GLU A 23 4.94 26.96 -9.36
CA GLU A 23 4.22 27.98 -8.59
C GLU A 23 3.48 27.41 -7.36
N GLY A 24 3.63 26.12 -7.05
CA GLY A 24 2.92 25.45 -5.96
C GLY A 24 1.45 25.11 -6.28
N LYS A 25 0.96 25.41 -7.49
CA LYS A 25 -0.42 25.14 -7.94
C LYS A 25 -0.57 23.71 -8.47
N VAL A 26 -0.16 22.72 -7.66
CA VAL A 26 -0.08 21.32 -8.11
C VAL A 26 -1.46 20.75 -8.47
N LYS A 27 -2.53 21.16 -7.78
CA LYS A 27 -3.91 20.77 -8.12
C LYS A 27 -4.29 21.19 -9.55
N ALA A 28 -4.02 22.45 -9.90
CA ALA A 28 -4.29 22.95 -11.26
C ALA A 28 -3.41 22.24 -12.30
N ALA A 29 -2.16 21.93 -11.96
CA ALA A 29 -1.28 21.14 -12.82
C ALA A 29 -1.85 19.73 -13.08
N THR A 30 -2.35 19.04 -12.04
CA THR A 30 -2.97 17.72 -12.20
C THR A 30 -4.22 17.75 -13.06
N GLU A 31 -5.12 18.72 -12.84
CA GLU A 31 -6.35 18.86 -13.62
C GLU A 31 -6.05 19.15 -15.10
N LEU A 32 -5.03 19.98 -15.37
CA LEU A 32 -4.61 20.29 -16.73
C LEU A 32 -4.07 19.05 -17.46
N LEU A 33 -3.23 18.25 -16.80
CA LEU A 33 -2.68 17.02 -17.38
C LEU A 33 -3.77 15.96 -17.60
N GLU A 34 -4.68 15.78 -16.64
CA GLU A 34 -5.82 14.86 -16.78
C GLU A 34 -6.69 15.25 -17.97
N LYS A 35 -7.04 16.54 -18.10
CA LYS A 35 -7.82 17.04 -19.23
C LYS A 35 -7.11 16.79 -20.55
N ALA A 36 -5.82 17.10 -20.64
CA ALA A 36 -5.03 16.88 -21.86
C ALA A 36 -4.96 15.39 -22.26
N LEU A 37 -4.83 14.48 -21.30
CA LEU A 37 -4.76 13.03 -21.54
C LEU A 37 -6.12 12.40 -21.89
N ASN A 38 -7.21 13.12 -21.67
CA ASN A 38 -8.57 12.71 -22.02
C ASN A 38 -9.07 13.32 -23.34
N GLN A 39 -8.30 14.20 -23.97
CA GLN A 39 -8.64 14.78 -25.27
C GLN A 39 -8.26 13.86 -26.42
N GLU A 40 -9.05 13.92 -27.49
CA GLU A 40 -8.71 13.35 -28.80
C GLU A 40 -8.59 14.48 -29.84
N PRO A 41 -7.46 14.59 -30.57
CA PRO A 41 -6.27 13.76 -30.48
C PRO A 41 -5.46 14.01 -29.18
N ARG A 42 -4.80 12.97 -28.66
CA ARG A 42 -3.91 13.08 -27.50
C ARG A 42 -2.69 13.94 -27.83
N PRO A 43 -2.09 14.64 -26.84
CA PRO A 43 -0.91 15.46 -27.07
C PRO A 43 0.29 14.59 -27.49
N LYS A 44 1.20 15.14 -28.32
CA LYS A 44 2.39 14.43 -28.81
C LYS A 44 3.27 13.86 -27.69
N ASN A 45 3.27 14.51 -26.53
CA ASN A 45 4.03 14.15 -25.33
C ASN A 45 3.15 13.45 -24.27
N ALA A 46 2.11 12.72 -24.68
CA ALA A 46 1.15 12.11 -23.76
C ALA A 46 1.80 11.19 -22.71
N LEU A 47 2.86 10.44 -23.05
CA LEU A 47 3.57 9.64 -22.05
C LEU A 47 4.23 10.51 -20.97
N SER A 48 4.85 11.62 -21.36
CA SER A 48 5.43 12.57 -20.40
C SER A 48 4.36 13.23 -19.52
N CYS A 49 3.20 13.57 -20.11
CA CYS A 49 2.04 14.05 -19.34
C CYS A 49 1.57 12.99 -18.31
N ALA A 50 1.46 11.73 -18.73
CA ALA A 50 1.07 10.61 -17.88
C ALA A 50 2.04 10.40 -16.71
N ARG A 51 3.36 10.42 -16.98
CA ARG A 51 4.40 10.30 -15.93
C ARG A 51 4.33 11.44 -14.91
N ASN A 52 4.19 12.69 -15.37
CA ASN A 52 4.09 13.85 -14.48
C ASN A 52 2.79 13.86 -13.67
N LEU A 53 1.67 13.46 -14.29
CA LEU A 53 0.41 13.31 -13.57
C LEU A 53 0.55 12.29 -12.44
N GLY A 54 1.12 11.11 -12.73
CA GLY A 54 1.37 10.10 -11.70
C GLY A 54 2.24 10.62 -10.56
N PHE A 55 3.33 11.32 -10.90
CA PHE A 55 4.21 11.92 -9.91
C PHE A 55 3.49 12.94 -9.03
N PHE A 56 2.74 13.87 -9.61
CA PHE A 56 2.00 14.89 -8.87
C PHE A 56 0.89 14.31 -8.00
N LEU A 57 0.18 13.27 -8.46
CA LEU A 57 -0.83 12.61 -7.62
C LEU A 57 -0.19 11.98 -6.38
N LEU A 58 0.95 11.31 -6.52
CA LEU A 58 1.65 10.72 -5.38
C LEU A 58 2.31 11.75 -4.48
N GLN A 59 2.86 12.84 -5.03
CA GLN A 59 3.43 13.92 -4.21
C GLN A 59 2.38 14.54 -3.26
N ASN A 60 1.11 14.52 -3.65
CA ASN A 60 -0.01 15.07 -2.86
C ASN A 60 -0.79 14.01 -2.06
N GLY A 61 -0.26 12.80 -1.86
CA GLY A 61 -0.95 11.77 -1.08
C GLY A 61 -2.25 11.28 -1.70
N LYS A 62 -2.34 11.28 -3.04
CA LYS A 62 -3.51 10.81 -3.79
C LYS A 62 -3.25 9.43 -4.42
N GLU A 63 -2.76 8.47 -3.63
CA GLU A 63 -2.41 7.12 -4.06
C GLU A 63 -3.58 6.41 -4.75
N LEU A 64 -4.76 6.42 -4.13
CA LEU A 64 -5.97 5.79 -4.69
C LEU A 64 -6.41 6.42 -6.01
N SER A 65 -6.29 7.75 -6.12
CA SER A 65 -6.64 8.46 -7.37
C SER A 65 -5.69 8.07 -8.50
N PHE A 66 -4.38 8.00 -8.21
CA PHE A 66 -3.39 7.55 -9.16
C PHE A 66 -3.64 6.11 -9.62
N LEU A 67 -3.88 5.18 -8.70
CA LEU A 67 -4.16 3.78 -9.03
C LEU A 67 -5.44 3.64 -9.87
N LYS A 68 -6.50 4.37 -9.51
CA LYS A 68 -7.75 4.38 -10.30
C LYS A 68 -7.50 4.91 -11.71
N TRP A 69 -6.74 6.00 -11.84
CA TRP A 69 -6.40 6.59 -13.13
C TRP A 69 -5.55 5.64 -14.00
N LEU A 70 -4.53 5.00 -13.42
CA LEU A 70 -3.63 4.07 -14.12
C LEU A 70 -4.34 2.79 -14.59
N ASN A 71 -5.30 2.30 -13.79
CA ASN A 71 -6.07 1.09 -14.06
C ASN A 71 -7.27 1.29 -14.99
N ASN A 72 -7.48 2.51 -15.52
CA ASN A 72 -8.51 2.73 -16.53
C ASN A 72 -8.19 1.91 -17.81
N PRO A 73 -9.14 1.11 -18.37
CA PRO A 73 -8.90 0.25 -19.53
C PRO A 73 -8.40 0.96 -20.79
N GLY A 74 -8.65 2.26 -20.95
CA GLY A 74 -8.22 3.04 -22.12
C GLY A 74 -6.76 3.54 -22.06
N ARG A 75 -5.98 3.16 -21.05
CA ARG A 75 -4.61 3.64 -20.82
C ARG A 75 -3.57 2.66 -21.34
N VAL A 76 -2.95 3.03 -22.46
CA VAL A 76 -1.89 2.26 -23.12
C VAL A 76 -0.54 2.28 -22.38
N TRP A 77 -0.37 3.17 -21.37
CA TRP A 77 0.90 3.35 -20.65
C TRP A 77 1.01 2.54 -19.37
N ARG A 78 0.09 1.60 -19.11
CA ARG A 78 0.05 0.86 -17.83
C ARG A 78 1.33 0.06 -17.55
N GLU A 79 2.01 -0.38 -18.60
CA GLU A 79 3.27 -1.12 -18.49
C GLU A 79 4.50 -0.22 -18.67
N ASP A 80 4.33 1.12 -18.66
CA ASP A 80 5.47 2.05 -18.62
C ASP A 80 6.26 1.84 -17.32
N PRO A 81 7.58 1.60 -17.39
CA PRO A 81 8.36 1.25 -16.20
C PRO A 81 8.41 2.34 -15.13
N PHE A 82 8.34 3.62 -15.52
CA PHE A 82 8.25 4.70 -14.53
C PHE A 82 6.88 4.72 -13.86
N LEU A 83 5.78 4.54 -14.61
CA LEU A 83 4.45 4.43 -14.02
C LEU A 83 4.29 3.18 -13.13
N LEU A 84 4.92 2.06 -13.48
CA LEU A 84 4.98 0.87 -12.64
C LEU A 84 5.76 1.11 -11.34
N LEU A 85 6.85 1.86 -11.40
CA LEU A 85 7.60 2.28 -10.21
C LEU A 85 6.73 3.14 -9.28
N LEU A 86 6.01 4.12 -9.85
CA LEU A 86 5.06 4.93 -9.10
C LEU A 86 3.91 4.08 -8.54
N GLN A 87 3.41 3.09 -9.28
CA GLN A 87 2.41 2.14 -8.81
C GLN A 87 2.90 1.37 -7.59
N GLY A 88 4.15 0.88 -7.62
CA GLY A 88 4.75 0.23 -6.46
C GLY A 88 4.80 1.14 -5.24
N LYS A 89 5.20 2.41 -5.42
CA LYS A 89 5.22 3.41 -4.34
C LYS A 89 3.83 3.68 -3.77
N ALA A 90 2.83 3.81 -4.64
CA ALA A 90 1.45 4.03 -4.23
C ALA A 90 0.90 2.87 -3.40
N LEU A 91 1.12 1.63 -3.87
CA LEU A 91 0.68 0.42 -3.18
C LEU A 91 1.40 0.24 -1.84
N PHE A 92 2.69 0.56 -1.78
CA PHE A 92 3.46 0.48 -0.53
C PHE A 92 2.91 1.44 0.53
N ARG A 93 2.57 2.69 0.16
CA ARG A 93 1.95 3.67 1.07
C ARG A 93 0.54 3.28 1.52
N LEU A 94 -0.15 2.46 0.73
CA LEU A 94 -1.45 1.88 1.08
C LEU A 94 -1.31 0.53 1.80
N GLU A 95 -0.09 0.16 2.21
CA GLU A 95 0.23 -1.11 2.89
C GLU A 95 -0.11 -2.39 2.09
N ASP A 96 -0.40 -2.28 0.80
CA ASP A 96 -0.50 -3.43 -0.12
C ASP A 96 0.91 -3.86 -0.55
N LEU A 97 1.62 -4.52 0.38
CA LEU A 97 3.00 -4.95 0.19
C LEU A 97 3.13 -5.96 -0.97
N LYS A 98 2.16 -6.88 -1.13
CA LYS A 98 2.18 -7.85 -2.24
C LYS A 98 1.93 -7.18 -3.59
N GLY A 99 1.05 -6.18 -3.65
CA GLY A 99 0.83 -5.36 -4.83
C GLY A 99 2.09 -4.57 -5.19
N ALA A 100 2.69 -3.91 -4.20
CA ALA A 100 3.91 -3.11 -4.38
C ALA A 100 5.08 -3.95 -4.89
N GLU A 101 5.30 -5.14 -4.31
CA GLU A 101 6.33 -6.08 -4.75
C GLU A 101 6.15 -6.46 -6.22
N ARG A 102 4.93 -6.85 -6.62
CA ARG A 102 4.61 -7.21 -8.01
C ARG A 102 4.89 -6.06 -8.97
N ALA A 103 4.53 -4.84 -8.59
CA ALA A 103 4.79 -3.65 -9.42
C ALA A 103 6.29 -3.39 -9.59
N TYR A 104 7.08 -3.42 -8.51
CA TYR A 104 8.54 -3.25 -8.61
C TYR A 104 9.22 -4.37 -9.41
N GLN A 105 8.79 -5.63 -9.24
CA GLN A 105 9.31 -6.74 -10.04
C GLN A 105 9.06 -6.55 -11.54
N LYS A 106 7.91 -5.98 -11.94
CA LYS A 106 7.67 -5.62 -13.35
C LYS A 106 8.67 -4.59 -13.88
N VAL A 107 9.04 -3.59 -13.06
CA VAL A 107 10.08 -2.60 -13.43
C VAL A 107 11.42 -3.30 -13.70
N LEU A 108 11.79 -4.29 -12.89
CA LEU A 108 13.05 -5.03 -13.05
C LEU A 108 13.11 -5.87 -14.34
N ARG A 109 11.95 -6.32 -14.83
CA ARG A 109 11.81 -7.11 -16.07
C ARG A 109 11.78 -6.25 -17.34
N ALA A 110 11.64 -4.93 -17.22
CA ALA A 110 11.68 -4.02 -18.36
C ALA A 110 13.08 -4.01 -19.03
N SER A 111 13.19 -3.48 -20.25
CA SER A 111 14.45 -3.45 -21.02
C SER A 111 15.62 -2.76 -20.28
N ASP A 112 16.85 -3.10 -20.65
CA ASP A 112 18.07 -2.71 -19.90
C ASP A 112 18.48 -1.25 -19.99
N SER A 113 17.91 -0.46 -20.90
CA SER A 113 18.15 0.99 -21.02
C SER A 113 17.62 1.82 -19.85
N LEU A 114 17.05 1.19 -18.81
CA LEU A 114 16.32 1.83 -17.70
C LEU A 114 17.03 1.65 -16.35
N SER A 115 18.36 1.74 -16.33
CA SER A 115 19.21 1.41 -15.17
C SER A 115 18.82 2.15 -13.88
N SER A 116 18.44 3.42 -13.97
CA SER A 116 18.07 4.23 -12.79
C SER A 116 16.78 3.77 -12.12
N TRP A 117 15.72 3.50 -12.89
CA TRP A 117 14.45 3.02 -12.34
C TRP A 117 14.57 1.59 -11.81
N LYS A 118 15.36 0.73 -12.47
CA LYS A 118 15.67 -0.60 -11.93
C LYS A 118 16.42 -0.50 -10.60
N ALA A 119 17.40 0.39 -10.49
CA ALA A 119 18.13 0.61 -9.23
C ALA A 119 17.18 1.08 -8.12
N GLN A 120 16.27 2.01 -8.42
CA GLN A 120 15.28 2.49 -7.47
C GLN A 120 14.30 1.39 -7.05
N ALA A 121 13.78 0.61 -8.00
CA ALA A 121 12.89 -0.52 -7.70
C ALA A 121 13.58 -1.58 -6.82
N LYS A 122 14.87 -1.86 -7.03
CA LYS A 122 15.66 -2.76 -6.16
C LYS A 122 15.76 -2.21 -4.73
N ALA A 123 16.04 -0.92 -4.58
CA ALA A 123 16.12 -0.28 -3.27
C ALA A 123 14.76 -0.31 -2.55
N ASP A 124 13.68 0.02 -3.27
CA ASP A 124 12.32 -0.02 -2.72
C ASP A 124 11.89 -1.45 -2.34
N LEU A 125 12.26 -2.47 -3.11
CA LEU A 125 12.03 -3.88 -2.77
C LEU A 125 12.73 -4.31 -1.49
N LYS A 126 13.97 -3.85 -1.26
CA LYS A 126 14.70 -4.14 -0.02
C LYS A 126 13.98 -3.52 1.19
N SER A 127 13.51 -2.28 1.07
CA SER A 127 12.72 -1.63 2.12
C SER A 127 11.41 -2.35 2.37
N LEU A 128 10.75 -2.84 1.30
CA LEU A 128 9.53 -3.63 1.39
C LEU A 128 9.75 -4.95 2.11
N GLU A 129 10.86 -5.65 1.85
CA GLU A 129 11.19 -6.90 2.54
C GLU A 129 11.33 -6.70 4.06
N ILE A 130 11.97 -5.60 4.47
CA ILE A 130 12.10 -5.24 5.88
C ILE A 130 10.72 -5.00 6.51
N ALA A 131 9.86 -4.22 5.84
CA ALA A 131 8.51 -3.95 6.29
C ALA A 131 7.67 -5.24 6.40
N SER A 132 7.69 -6.09 5.37
CA SER A 132 7.01 -7.39 5.37
C SER A 132 7.46 -8.29 6.52
N ARG A 133 8.77 -8.34 6.83
CA ARG A 133 9.29 -9.09 7.98
C ARG A 133 8.79 -8.55 9.32
N GLN A 134 8.66 -7.23 9.46
CA GLN A 134 8.13 -6.62 10.68
C GLN A 134 6.66 -6.96 10.87
N VAL A 135 5.85 -6.85 9.79
CA VAL A 135 4.44 -7.25 9.80
C VAL A 135 4.29 -8.73 10.15
N GLN A 136 5.10 -9.61 9.55
CA GLN A 136 5.06 -11.04 9.84
C GLN A 136 5.38 -11.33 11.32
N LYS A 137 6.44 -10.71 11.87
CA LYS A 137 6.79 -10.87 13.29
C LYS A 137 5.67 -10.40 14.22
N ALA A 138 4.99 -9.30 13.88
CA ALA A 138 3.85 -8.81 14.64
C ALA A 138 2.65 -9.76 14.56
N GLN A 139 2.39 -10.35 13.40
CA GLN A 139 1.34 -11.37 13.25
C GLN A 139 1.67 -12.65 14.02
N ASP A 140 2.92 -13.10 13.98
CA ASP A 140 3.37 -14.29 14.70
C ASP A 140 3.28 -14.09 16.22
N SER A 141 3.64 -12.90 16.73
CA SER A 141 3.54 -12.58 18.15
C SER A 141 2.09 -12.51 18.62
N LEU A 142 1.19 -11.92 17.82
CA LEU A 142 -0.25 -11.91 18.07
C LEU A 142 -0.84 -13.34 18.05
N GLY A 143 -0.38 -14.18 17.12
CA GLY A 143 -0.76 -15.59 17.05
C GLY A 143 -0.37 -16.36 18.31
N ARG A 144 0.86 -16.18 18.79
CA ARG A 144 1.33 -16.78 20.05
C ARG A 144 0.57 -16.25 21.26
N ALA A 145 0.32 -14.95 21.34
CA ALA A 145 -0.46 -14.35 22.43
C ALA A 145 -1.89 -14.92 22.47
N ARG A 146 -2.55 -15.02 21.32
CA ARG A 146 -3.87 -15.68 21.20
C ARG A 146 -3.81 -17.12 21.66
N PHE A 147 -2.82 -17.90 21.21
CA PHE A 147 -2.65 -19.28 21.62
C PHE A 147 -2.47 -19.42 23.15
N LEU A 148 -1.66 -18.56 23.77
CA LEU A 148 -1.47 -18.56 25.23
C LEU A 148 -2.74 -18.21 25.99
N ILE A 149 -3.52 -17.23 25.52
CA ILE A 149 -4.80 -16.86 26.13
C ILE A 149 -5.78 -18.03 26.03
N PHE A 150 -5.99 -18.58 24.84
CA PHE A 150 -6.93 -19.70 24.66
C PHE A 150 -6.47 -20.96 25.37
N GLY A 151 -5.18 -21.29 25.33
CA GLY A 151 -4.60 -22.42 26.05
C GLY A 151 -4.74 -22.25 27.57
N GLY A 152 -4.45 -21.07 28.10
CA GLY A 152 -4.60 -20.75 29.51
C GLY A 152 -6.04 -20.86 30.00
N VAL A 153 -6.99 -20.32 29.22
CA VAL A 153 -8.43 -20.43 29.50
C VAL A 153 -8.89 -21.89 29.49
N LEU A 154 -8.47 -22.68 28.50
CA LEU A 154 -8.82 -24.11 28.44
C LEU A 154 -8.27 -24.88 29.65
N THR A 155 -7.04 -24.58 30.05
CA THR A 155 -6.38 -25.24 31.18
C THR A 155 -7.09 -24.92 32.50
N LEU A 156 -7.50 -23.66 32.69
CA LEU A 156 -8.28 -23.22 33.86
C LEU A 156 -9.64 -23.93 33.92
N LEU A 157 -10.35 -24.05 32.79
CA LEU A 157 -11.65 -24.73 32.74
C LEU A 157 -11.53 -26.23 33.07
N LEU A 158 -10.50 -26.91 32.54
CA LEU A 158 -10.24 -28.31 32.87
C LEU A 158 -9.89 -28.49 34.36
N GLY A 159 -9.08 -27.60 34.92
CA GLY A 159 -8.74 -27.60 36.35
C GLY A 159 -9.97 -27.42 37.24
N LEU A 160 -10.85 -26.48 36.91
CA LEU A 160 -12.13 -26.26 37.61
C LEU A 160 -13.05 -27.47 37.52
N GLY A 161 -13.16 -28.07 36.33
CA GLY A 161 -13.94 -29.30 36.13
C GLY A 161 -13.43 -30.46 36.96
N PHE A 162 -12.11 -30.65 37.02
CA PHE A 162 -11.49 -31.70 37.83
C PHE A 162 -11.69 -31.47 39.34
N LEU A 163 -11.54 -30.22 39.81
CA LEU A 163 -11.78 -29.86 41.20
C LEU A 163 -13.23 -30.15 41.62
N MET A 164 -14.21 -29.81 40.78
CA MET A 164 -15.62 -30.11 41.03
C MET A 164 -15.88 -31.62 41.15
N ILE A 165 -15.22 -32.45 40.34
CA ILE A 165 -15.35 -33.91 40.43
C ILE A 165 -14.82 -34.44 41.77
N ILE A 166 -13.68 -33.93 42.25
CA ILE A 166 -13.11 -34.32 43.54
C ILE A 166 -14.05 -33.93 44.68
N LEU A 167 -14.51 -32.67 44.70
CA LEU A 167 -15.42 -32.18 45.74
C LEU A 167 -16.69 -33.03 45.83
N ARG A 168 -17.29 -33.35 44.68
CA ARG A 168 -18.49 -34.20 44.60
C ARG A 168 -18.26 -35.62 45.11
N ARG A 169 -17.07 -36.17 44.89
CA ARG A 169 -16.70 -37.50 45.41
C ARG A 169 -16.54 -37.51 46.92
N MET A 170 -15.93 -36.47 47.50
CA MET A 170 -15.78 -36.34 48.95
C MET A 170 -17.13 -36.19 49.67
N GLU A 171 -18.08 -35.46 49.10
CA GLU A 171 -19.45 -35.37 49.63
C GLU A 171 -20.13 -36.75 49.72
N ILE A 172 -20.00 -37.57 48.68
CA ILE A 172 -20.58 -38.92 48.65
C ILE A 172 -19.94 -39.81 49.72
N GLU A 173 -18.61 -39.76 49.88
CA GLU A 173 -17.89 -40.59 50.85
C GLU A 173 -18.12 -40.12 52.31
N GLY A 174 -18.25 -38.82 52.55
CA GLY A 174 -18.57 -38.26 53.88
C GLY A 174 -20.01 -38.51 54.35
N SER A 175 -20.93 -38.83 53.44
CA SER A 175 -22.32 -39.14 53.76
C SER A 175 -22.59 -40.60 54.18
N LYS A 176 -21.56 -41.47 54.18
CA LYS A 176 -21.75 -42.86 54.58
C LYS A 176 -22.02 -42.96 56.09
N PRO A 177 -23.19 -43.48 56.51
CA PRO A 177 -23.51 -43.60 57.93
C PRO A 177 -22.52 -44.55 58.61
N ALA A 178 -22.03 -44.15 59.77
CA ALA A 178 -21.14 -44.96 60.59
C ALA A 178 -21.83 -46.31 60.88
N LYS A 179 -21.19 -47.42 60.48
CA LYS A 179 -21.67 -48.75 60.85
C LYS A 179 -21.54 -48.87 62.37
N SER A 180 -22.68 -48.87 63.06
CA SER A 180 -22.75 -49.18 64.49
C SER A 180 -22.31 -50.63 64.72
N PRO A 181 -21.49 -50.89 65.76
CA PRO A 181 -20.97 -52.21 66.09
C PRO A 181 -22.07 -53.19 66.52
#